data_AF-A0A2S9G6F6-F1
#
_entry.id   AF-A0A2S9G6F6-F1
#
_cell.length_a   1.000
_cell.length_b   1.000
_cell.length_c   1.000
_cell.angle_alpha   90.00
_cell.angle_beta   90.00
_cell.angle_gamma   90.00
#
_symmetry.space_group_name_H-M   'P 1'
#
loop_
_entity.id
_entity.type
_entity.pdbx_description
1 polymer ?
#
loop_
_entity_poly.entity_id
_entity_poly.type
_entity_poly.pdbx_seq_one_letter_code
_entity_poly.pdbx_strand_id
1 'polypeptide(L)'
;PFDVSRYGDHLYVESPGGSVPLVALSRFPDPDAALAYGSLLAPMPGSVLRVAAAVGDTVTAGQPLVWLEAMKMEHTITAPADGV
;
A
#
# COMPACT_ATOMS: atom_id res chain seq x y z
N PRO A 1 -3.42 -35.83 4.35
CA PRO A 1 -4.40 -35.04 3.57
C PRO A 1 -4.77 -33.82 4.42
N PHE A 2 -4.95 -32.66 3.79
CA PHE A 2 -5.43 -31.47 4.50
C PHE A 2 -6.94 -31.40 4.37
N ASP A 3 -7.64 -31.11 5.45
CA ASP A 3 -9.06 -30.74 5.41
C ASP A 3 -9.18 -29.21 5.56
N VAL A 4 -10.07 -28.59 4.79
CA VAL A 4 -10.18 -27.13 4.73
C VAL A 4 -11.63 -26.72 4.96
N SER A 5 -11.85 -26.01 6.06
CA SER A 5 -13.16 -25.45 6.42
C SER A 5 -13.14 -23.92 6.30
N ARG A 6 -14.23 -23.32 5.79
CA ARG A 6 -14.33 -21.87 5.55
C ARG A 6 -15.53 -21.26 6.28
N TYR A 7 -15.30 -20.18 7.01
CA TYR A 7 -16.30 -19.37 7.70
C TYR A 7 -16.07 -17.88 7.40
N GLY A 8 -16.80 -17.34 6.41
CA GLY A 8 -16.53 -15.98 5.91
C GLY A 8 -15.13 -15.89 5.32
N ASP A 9 -14.29 -15.01 5.87
CA ASP A 9 -12.87 -14.86 5.49
C ASP A 9 -11.92 -15.69 6.35
N HIS A 10 -12.42 -16.41 7.36
CA HIS A 10 -11.61 -17.33 8.14
C HIS A 10 -11.57 -18.71 7.48
N LEU A 11 -10.36 -19.23 7.30
CA LEU A 11 -10.08 -20.56 6.77
C LEU A 11 -9.38 -21.36 7.87
N TYR A 12 -9.83 -22.57 8.11
CA TYR A 12 -9.20 -23.51 9.03
C TYR A 12 -8.64 -24.66 8.22
N VAL A 13 -7.33 -24.85 8.28
CA VAL A 13 -6.64 -25.95 7.60
C VAL A 13 -6.23 -26.97 8.65
N GLU A 14 -6.88 -28.12 8.60
CA GLU A 14 -6.58 -29.25 9.48
C GLU A 14 -5.47 -30.11 8.85
N SER A 15 -4.46 -30.39 9.66
CA SER A 15 -3.34 -31.25 9.30
C SER A 15 -2.99 -32.20 10.45
N PRO A 16 -2.19 -33.25 10.23
CA PRO A 16 -1.67 -34.08 11.33
C PRO A 16 -0.86 -33.29 12.38
N GLY A 17 -0.35 -32.11 12.03
CA GLY A 17 0.36 -31.20 12.94
C GLY A 17 -0.55 -30.25 13.72
N GLY A 18 -1.87 -30.35 13.54
CA GLY A 18 -2.87 -29.47 14.16
C GLY A 18 -3.61 -28.58 13.15
N SER A 19 -4.51 -27.77 13.70
CA SER A 19 -5.32 -26.79 12.99
C SER A 19 -4.59 -25.46 12.86
N VAL A 20 -4.57 -24.89 11.65
CA VAL A 20 -4.02 -23.55 11.39
C VAL A 20 -5.14 -22.63 10.91
N PRO A 21 -5.44 -21.55 11.65
CA PRO A 21 -6.35 -20.52 11.18
C PRO A 21 -5.63 -19.57 10.22
N LEU A 22 -6.30 -19.24 9.12
CA LEU A 22 -5.87 -18.30 8.11
C LEU A 22 -6.99 -17.28 7.89
N VAL A 23 -6.62 -16.06 7.49
CA VAL A 23 -7.58 -15.04 7.06
C VAL A 23 -7.36 -14.78 5.57
N ALA A 24 -8.42 -14.97 4.79
CA ALA A 24 -8.42 -14.66 3.37
C ALA A 24 -8.43 -13.14 3.20
N LEU A 25 -7.31 -12.58 2.76
CA LEU A 25 -7.23 -11.18 2.38
C LEU A 25 -7.88 -10.98 1.00
N SER A 26 -8.44 -9.78 0.78
CA SER A 26 -8.95 -9.41 -0.55
C SER A 26 -7.80 -9.48 -1.56
N ARG A 27 -8.05 -10.10 -2.72
CA ARG A 27 -7.13 -10.10 -3.85
C ARG A 27 -6.91 -8.68 -4.40
N PHE A 28 -7.92 -7.83 -4.25
CA PHE A 28 -7.92 -6.42 -4.64
C PHE A 28 -8.31 -5.61 -3.40
N PRO A 29 -7.37 -5.35 -2.48
CA PRO A 29 -7.65 -4.49 -1.34
C PRO A 29 -8.01 -3.09 -1.84
N ASP A 30 -8.91 -2.43 -1.12
CA ASP A 30 -9.17 -1.01 -1.35
C ASP A 30 -7.86 -0.24 -1.04
N PRO A 31 -7.30 0.53 -1.99
CA PRO A 31 -6.09 1.31 -1.75
C PRO A 31 -6.26 2.29 -0.59
N ASP A 32 -7.49 2.72 -0.29
CA ASP A 32 -7.78 3.65 0.80
C ASP A 32 -7.83 2.95 2.17
N ALA A 33 -7.95 1.62 2.21
CA ALA A 33 -7.95 0.85 3.47
C ALA A 33 -6.59 0.82 4.18
N ALA A 34 -5.51 1.24 3.51
CA ALA A 34 -4.13 1.26 4.02
C ALA A 34 -3.61 2.69 4.26
N LEU A 35 -4.48 3.64 4.60
CA LEU A 35 -4.10 5.00 4.95
C LEU A 35 -3.41 5.05 6.33
N ALA A 36 -2.10 4.80 6.34
CA ALA A 36 -1.25 5.19 7.46
C ALA A 36 -1.20 6.72 7.56
N TYR A 37 -1.18 7.27 8.78
CA TYR A 37 -0.93 8.70 8.99
C TYR A 37 0.39 9.11 8.32
N GLY A 38 0.35 10.15 7.50
CA GLY A 38 1.51 10.60 6.71
C GLY A 38 1.69 9.88 5.37
N SER A 39 0.83 8.91 5.03
CA SER A 39 0.82 8.29 3.70
C SER A 39 0.39 9.29 2.63
N LEU A 40 1.13 9.32 1.52
CA LEU A 40 0.78 10.06 0.33
C LEU A 40 0.25 9.08 -0.71
N LEU A 41 -1.07 8.97 -0.81
CA LEU A 41 -1.71 8.17 -1.85
C LEU A 41 -1.49 8.82 -3.22
N ALA A 42 -1.24 7.99 -4.23
CA ALA A 42 -1.22 8.46 -5.59
C ALA A 42 -2.61 8.98 -5.98
N PRO A 43 -2.75 10.22 -6.48
CA PRO A 43 -4.06 10.81 -6.79
C PRO A 43 -4.74 10.16 -8.00
N MET A 44 -3.98 9.39 -8.79
CA MET A 44 -4.44 8.70 -9.99
C MET A 44 -3.51 7.53 -10.33
N PRO A 45 -4.02 6.47 -10.99
CA PRO A 45 -3.19 5.39 -11.50
C PRO A 45 -2.15 5.89 -12.50
N GLY A 46 -0.89 5.51 -12.30
CA GLY A 46 0.23 5.95 -13.14
C GLY A 46 1.51 5.17 -12.85
N SER A 47 2.59 5.53 -13.55
CA SER A 47 3.93 4.97 -13.36
C SER A 47 4.84 5.97 -12.66
N VAL A 48 5.74 5.51 -11.79
CA VAL A 48 6.74 6.37 -11.16
C VAL A 48 7.84 6.71 -12.16
N LEU A 49 8.06 8.01 -12.42
CA LEU A 49 9.16 8.49 -13.26
C LEU A 49 10.42 8.78 -12.44
N ARG A 50 10.25 9.42 -11.28
CA ARG A 50 11.36 9.87 -10.43
C ARG A 50 10.97 9.96 -8.97
N VAL A 51 11.94 9.70 -8.10
CA VAL A 51 11.87 9.92 -6.65
C VAL A 51 12.99 10.90 -6.26
N ALA A 52 12.67 11.92 -5.47
CA ALA A 52 13.61 12.95 -4.99
C ALA A 52 13.91 12.89 -3.49
N ALA A 53 13.20 12.07 -2.72
CA ALA A 53 13.43 11.87 -1.29
C ALA A 53 13.82 10.41 -1.00
N ALA A 54 14.77 10.22 -0.10
CA ALA A 54 15.15 8.95 0.48
C ALA A 54 14.53 8.79 1.88
N VAL A 55 14.53 7.55 2.39
CA VAL A 55 14.06 7.27 3.74
C VAL A 55 14.93 8.01 4.76
N GLY A 56 14.29 8.79 5.63
CA GLY A 56 14.97 9.56 6.67
C GLY A 56 15.38 10.98 6.26
N ASP A 57 15.08 11.40 5.03
CA ASP A 57 15.32 12.77 4.59
C ASP A 57 14.34 13.74 5.25
N THR A 58 14.85 14.89 5.72
CA THR A 58 13.98 15.98 6.14
C THR A 58 13.46 16.72 4.91
N VAL A 59 12.15 16.94 4.86
CA VAL A 59 11.47 17.63 3.76
C VAL A 59 10.69 18.83 4.28
N THR A 60 10.59 19.88 3.46
CA THR A 60 9.76 21.05 3.76
C THR A 60 8.42 21.01 3.01
N ALA A 61 7.39 21.67 3.53
CA ALA A 61 6.11 21.82 2.86
C ALA A 61 6.29 22.36 1.43
N GLY A 62 5.64 21.71 0.46
CA GLY A 62 5.76 22.00 -0.97
C GLY A 62 6.99 21.39 -1.65
N GLN A 63 7.92 20.76 -0.93
CA GLN A 63 9.08 20.11 -1.51
C GLN A 63 8.64 18.91 -2.38
N PRO A 64 9.08 18.83 -3.65
CA PRO A 64 8.78 17.69 -4.50
C PRO A 64 9.38 16.39 -3.98
N LEU A 65 8.57 15.33 -3.98
CA LEU A 65 8.95 14.00 -3.50
C LEU A 65 9.02 12.98 -4.64
N VAL A 66 7.99 12.95 -5.49
CA VAL A 66 7.85 11.95 -6.57
C VAL A 66 7.19 12.58 -7.78
N TRP A 67 7.57 12.12 -8.98
CA TRP A 67 6.89 12.43 -10.24
C TRP A 67 6.27 11.17 -10.80
N LEU A 68 5.01 11.29 -11.21
CA LEU A 68 4.21 10.21 -11.80
C LEU A 68 3.89 10.54 -13.26
N GLU A 69 3.96 9.55 -14.14
CA GLU A 69 3.38 9.62 -15.47
C GLU A 69 1.99 8.99 -15.45
N ALA A 70 0.98 9.75 -15.87
CA ALA A 70 -0.33 9.23 -16.13
C ALA A 70 -0.93 9.92 -17.36
N MET A 71 -1.57 9.15 -18.25
CA MET A 71 -2.22 9.68 -19.45
C MET A 71 -1.30 10.59 -20.31
N LYS A 72 -0.01 10.23 -20.43
CA LYS A 72 1.04 10.98 -21.15
C LYS A 72 1.41 12.34 -20.52
N MET A 73 1.08 12.52 -19.26
CA MET A 73 1.34 13.76 -18.52
C MET A 73 2.08 13.46 -17.22
N GLU A 74 3.06 14.32 -16.91
CA GLU A 74 3.80 14.30 -15.66
C GLU A 74 3.02 15.02 -14.55
N HIS A 75 2.95 14.40 -13.38
CA HIS A 75 2.33 14.94 -12.17
C HIS A 75 3.34 14.91 -11.02
N THR A 76 3.55 16.06 -10.39
CA THR A 76 4.46 16.17 -9.23
C THR A 76 3.68 15.99 -7.94
N ILE A 77 4.15 15.11 -7.06
CA ILE A 77 3.65 14.95 -5.70
C ILE A 77 4.62 15.65 -4.75
N THR A 78 4.09 16.55 -3.92
CA THR A 78 4.85 17.39 -2.99
C THR A 78 4.52 17.06 -1.53
N ALA A 79 5.45 17.38 -0.63
CA ALA A 79 5.24 17.24 0.81
C ALA A 79 4.13 18.20 1.28
N PRO A 80 3.09 17.73 1.99
CA PRO A 80 2.00 18.59 2.46
C PRO A 80 2.41 19.45 3.67
N ALA A 81 3.46 19.05 4.39
CA ALA A 81 3.99 19.70 5.58
C ALA A 81 5.49 19.39 5.73
N ASP A 82 6.15 20.09 6.65
CA ASP A 82 7.52 19.76 7.07
C ASP A 82 7.53 18.41 7.81
N GLY A 83 8.59 17.61 7.63
CA GLY A 83 8.68 16.31 8.29
C GLY A 83 9.90 15.47 7.88
N VAL A 84 9.87 14.20 8.28
CA VAL A 84 10.82 13.13 7.94
C VAL A 84 10.04 11.88 7.55
#